data_AF-A0A2L2Z447-F1
#
_entry.id   AF-A0A2L2Z447-F1
#
_cell.length_a   1.000
_cell.length_b   1.000
_cell.length_c   1.000
_cell.angle_alpha   90.00
_cell.angle_beta   90.00
_cell.angle_gamma   90.00
#
_symmetry.space_group_name_H-M   'P 1'
#
loop_
_entity.id
_entity.type
_entity.pdbx_description
1 polymer ?
#
loop_
_entity_poly.entity_id
_entity_poly.type
_entity_poly.pdbx_seq_one_letter_code
_entity_poly.pdbx_strand_id
1 'polypeptide(L)'
;VVFGFQGGDTVAGMFEIEERTGVIRLINGQIHLDKDKYELNVTAKDDGACCKNGERTLHTSTALVVVFITDVNDNKPVFENCDNYNPKVEENADPGTFVIRVEATDQDKG
;
A
#
# COMPACT_ATOMS: atom_id res chain seq x y z
N VAL A 1 -7.42 28.30 -5.78
CA VAL A 1 -6.39 27.42 -5.20
C VAL A 1 -6.10 26.31 -6.18
N VAL A 2 -4.82 25.98 -6.37
CA VAL A 2 -4.32 24.91 -7.22
C VAL A 2 -3.51 23.96 -6.34
N PHE A 3 -3.80 22.67 -6.42
CA PHE A 3 -3.09 21.62 -5.68
C PHE A 3 -2.04 20.95 -6.57
N GLY A 4 -0.94 20.48 -5.96
CA GLY A 4 0.14 19.82 -6.69
C GLY A 4 1.12 19.12 -5.76
N PHE A 5 2.07 18.36 -6.31
CA PHE A 5 3.15 17.75 -5.52
C PHE A 5 4.40 18.65 -5.50
N GLN A 6 5.04 18.75 -4.33
CA GLN A 6 6.35 19.40 -4.17
C GLN A 6 7.52 18.41 -4.19
N GLY A 7 7.23 17.12 -3.95
CA GLY A 7 8.20 16.03 -3.85
C GLY A 7 7.69 14.89 -2.99
N GLY A 8 8.61 14.05 -2.50
CA GLY A 8 8.30 12.81 -1.79
C GLY A 8 8.41 11.59 -2.70
N ASP A 9 7.78 10.48 -2.32
CA ASP A 9 7.69 9.24 -3.12
C ASP A 9 6.73 9.39 -4.33
N THR A 10 6.79 10.53 -5.01
CA THR A 10 6.00 10.85 -6.19
C THR A 10 6.70 10.33 -7.46
N VAL A 11 7.29 9.13 -7.42
CA VAL A 11 7.97 8.54 -8.58
C VAL A 11 7.01 8.64 -9.77
N ALA A 12 7.52 9.24 -10.85
CA ALA A 12 6.71 9.69 -11.97
C ALA A 12 5.80 8.54 -12.44
N GLY A 13 4.49 8.73 -12.28
CA GLY A 13 3.52 7.74 -12.76
C GLY A 13 2.84 6.87 -11.70
N MET A 14 3.07 7.03 -10.39
CA MET A 14 2.37 6.25 -9.33
C MET A 14 1.17 6.98 -8.69
N PHE A 15 1.32 8.27 -8.38
CA PHE A 15 0.25 9.09 -7.78
C PHE A 15 -0.01 10.33 -8.63
N GLU A 16 -1.29 10.68 -8.76
CA GLU A 16 -1.76 11.91 -9.37
C GLU A 16 -2.58 12.71 -8.34
N ILE A 17 -2.46 14.03 -8.35
CA ILE A 17 -3.32 14.93 -7.59
C ILE A 17 -4.12 15.81 -8.53
N GLU A 18 -5.44 15.80 -8.40
CA GLU A 18 -6.32 16.63 -9.20
C GLU A 18 -6.22 18.09 -8.74
N GLU A 19 -5.70 18.95 -9.61
CA GLU A 19 -5.32 20.34 -9.30
C GLU A 19 -6.43 21.21 -8.70
N ARG A 20 -7.71 20.91 -8.99
CA ARG A 20 -8.85 21.73 -8.52
C ARG A 20 -9.50 21.20 -7.25
N THR A 21 -9.48 19.88 -7.04
CA THR A 21 -10.20 19.22 -5.94
C THR A 21 -9.23 18.77 -4.83
N GLY A 22 -7.96 18.59 -5.16
CA GLY A 22 -6.95 18.01 -4.26
C GLY A 22 -7.07 16.50 -4.10
N VAL A 23 -7.92 15.82 -4.88
CA VAL A 23 -8.10 14.36 -4.82
C VAL A 23 -6.82 13.68 -5.31
N ILE A 24 -6.24 12.84 -4.47
CA ILE A 24 -5.07 12.01 -4.80
C ILE A 24 -5.56 10.65 -5.29
N ARG A 25 -5.04 10.18 -6.43
CA ARG A 25 -5.37 8.90 -7.06
C ARG A 25 -4.11 8.13 -7.40
N LEU A 26 -4.23 6.81 -7.43
CA LEU A 26 -3.24 5.93 -8.04
C LEU A 26 -3.40 5.97 -9.56
N ILE A 27 -2.28 6.06 -10.26
CA ILE A 27 -2.21 5.97 -11.71
C ILE A 27 -1.66 4.60 -12.10
N ASN A 28 -2.34 3.93 -13.03
CA ASN A 28 -2.01 2.61 -13.58
C ASN A 28 -1.90 1.43 -12.58
N GLY A 29 -2.29 1.61 -11.31
CA GLY A 29 -2.30 0.53 -10.31
C GLY A 29 -0.91 -0.02 -9.95
N GLN A 30 0.17 0.61 -10.44
CA GLN A 30 1.53 0.22 -10.12
C GLN A 30 1.93 0.84 -8.79
N ILE A 31 1.72 0.08 -7.71
CA ILE A 31 2.34 0.34 -6.41
C ILE A 31 3.29 -0.80 -6.06
N HIS A 32 4.30 -0.46 -5.29
CA HIS A 32 5.26 -1.39 -4.69
C HIS A 32 4.65 -1.88 -3.38
N LEU A 33 4.12 -3.11 -3.38
CA LEU A 33 3.54 -3.75 -2.19
C LEU A 33 4.61 -4.17 -1.18
N ASP A 34 5.88 -4.16 -1.55
CA ASP A 34 7.03 -4.40 -0.67
C ASP A 34 7.33 -3.24 0.28
N LYS A 35 6.75 -2.05 0.05
CA LYS A 35 6.85 -0.87 0.93
C LYS A 35 5.69 -0.78 1.92
N ASP A 36 5.99 -0.41 3.17
CA ASP A 36 4.97 -0.23 4.22
C ASP A 36 4.21 1.10 4.09
N LYS A 37 4.85 2.13 3.49
CA LYS A 37 4.26 3.46 3.33
C LYS A 37 4.86 4.26 2.18
N TYR A 38 4.11 5.27 1.75
CA TYR A 38 4.53 6.33 0.85
C TYR A 38 4.36 7.70 1.49
N GLU A 39 5.34 8.58 1.31
CA GLU A 39 5.33 9.94 1.83
C GLU A 39 5.20 10.94 0.67
N LEU A 40 4.07 11.66 0.60
CA LEU A 40 3.75 12.60 -0.48
C LEU A 40 3.76 14.04 0.07
N ASN A 41 4.65 14.90 -0.43
CA ASN A 41 4.63 16.32 -0.10
C ASN A 41 3.70 17.05 -1.07
N VAL A 42 2.56 17.53 -0.57
CA VAL A 42 1.56 18.26 -1.35
C VAL A 42 1.68 19.76 -1.14
N THR A 43 1.23 20.52 -2.13
CA THR A 43 1.18 21.99 -2.12
C THR A 43 -0.23 22.47 -2.43
N ALA A 44 -0.59 23.61 -1.85
CA ALA A 44 -1.78 24.38 -2.21
C ALA A 44 -1.36 25.82 -2.48
N LYS A 45 -1.66 26.31 -3.69
CA LYS A 45 -1.29 27.66 -4.15
C LYS A 45 -2.54 28.48 -4.47
N ASP A 46 -2.68 29.67 -3.91
CA ASP A 46 -3.77 30.58 -4.26
C ASP A 46 -3.50 31.35 -5.57
N ASP A 47 -4.48 32.12 -6.04
CA ASP A 47 -4.35 32.95 -7.25
C ASP A 47 -3.86 34.38 -6.95
N GLY A 48 -3.50 34.64 -5.69
CA GLY A 48 -3.06 35.95 -5.20
C GLY A 48 -4.13 37.05 -5.18
N ALA A 49 -5.43 36.73 -5.32
CA ALA A 49 -6.50 37.73 -5.34
C ALA A 49 -6.92 38.25 -3.95
N CYS A 50 -6.28 37.81 -2.86
CA CYS A 50 -6.81 38.02 -1.51
C CYS A 50 -6.45 39.36 -0.85
N CYS A 51 -5.46 40.11 -1.35
CA CYS A 51 -4.96 41.28 -0.63
C CYS A 51 -5.80 42.53 -0.96
N LYS A 52 -6.40 43.13 0.09
CA LYS A 52 -7.31 44.28 0.04
C LYS A 52 -6.74 45.55 -0.62
N ASN A 53 -5.46 45.56 -0.95
CA ASN A 53 -4.72 46.73 -1.44
C ASN A 53 -4.34 46.61 -2.93
N GLY A 54 -4.82 45.57 -3.64
CA GLY A 54 -4.47 45.32 -5.05
C GLY A 54 -3.11 44.65 -5.25
N GLU A 55 -2.43 44.29 -4.16
CA GLU A 55 -1.16 43.58 -4.17
C GLU A 55 -1.40 42.09 -4.46
N ARG A 56 -0.89 41.58 -5.57
CA ARG A 56 -1.06 40.16 -5.95
C ARG A 56 0.06 39.31 -5.34
N THR A 57 -0.12 38.92 -4.08
CA THR A 57 0.81 38.03 -3.40
C THR A 57 0.32 36.59 -3.49
N LEU A 58 1.11 35.73 -4.13
CA LEU A 58 0.83 34.29 -4.19
C LEU A 58 1.23 33.65 -2.86
N HIS A 59 0.28 32.99 -2.20
CA HIS A 59 0.58 32.15 -1.05
C HIS A 59 0.66 30.69 -1.46
N THR A 60 1.64 29.98 -0.91
CA THR A 60 1.80 28.55 -1.06
C THR A 60 1.93 27.92 0.31
N SER A 61 1.12 26.88 0.57
CA SER A 61 1.20 26.06 1.78
C SER A 61 1.57 24.63 1.39
N THR A 62 2.25 23.93 2.29
CA THR A 62 2.77 22.57 2.05
C THR A 62 2.32 21.65 3.18
N ALA A 63 2.07 20.39 2.86
CA ALA A 63 1.69 19.36 3.83
C ALA A 63 2.25 17.99 3.46
N LEU A 64 2.50 17.16 4.48
CA LEU A 64 2.93 15.77 4.31
C LEU A 64 1.72 14.85 4.40
N VAL A 65 1.49 14.06 3.35
CA VAL A 65 0.48 13.00 3.30
C VAL A 65 1.20 11.66 3.37
N VAL A 66 0.86 10.85 4.37
CA VAL A 66 1.42 9.50 4.54
C VAL A 66 0.36 8.48 4.12
N VAL A 67 0.66 7.69 3.09
CA VAL A 67 -0.18 6.60 2.61
C VAL A 67 0.38 5.30 3.13
N PHE A 68 -0.34 4.63 4.01
CA PHE A 68 0.04 3.31 4.51
C PHE A 68 -0.46 2.23 3.56
N ILE A 69 0.40 1.28 3.22
CA ILE A 69 0.01 0.10 2.46
C ILE A 69 -0.45 -0.95 3.47
N THR A 70 -1.74 -1.29 3.41
CA THR A 70 -2.28 -2.39 4.18
C THR A 70 -1.99 -3.68 3.43
N ASP A 71 -1.30 -4.61 4.08
CA ASP A 71 -1.21 -5.98 3.60
C ASP A 71 -2.64 -6.54 3.49
N VAL A 72 -3.04 -6.84 2.26
CA VAL A 72 -4.26 -7.60 2.01
C VAL A 72 -3.77 -9.01 1.84
N ASN A 73 -4.19 -9.93 2.73
CA ASN A 73 -3.86 -11.34 2.57
C ASN A 73 -4.45 -11.84 1.25
N ASP A 74 -3.64 -11.77 0.21
CA ASP A 74 -3.98 -12.14 -1.16
C ASP A 74 -3.27 -13.44 -1.55
N ASN A 75 -2.33 -13.92 -0.72
CA ASN A 75 -1.70 -15.22 -0.87
C ASN A 75 -2.34 -16.22 0.10
N LYS A 76 -3.24 -17.04 -0.42
CA LYS A 76 -3.71 -18.22 0.32
C LYS A 76 -2.52 -19.13 0.70
N PRO A 77 -2.50 -19.73 1.90
CA PRO A 77 -1.46 -20.67 2.29
C PRO A 77 -1.35 -21.83 1.28
N VAL A 78 -0.12 -22.17 0.90
CA VAL A 78 0.19 -23.24 -0.05
C VAL A 78 0.88 -24.39 0.69
N PHE A 79 0.39 -25.61 0.46
CA PHE A 79 1.08 -26.82 0.89
C PHE A 79 2.04 -27.24 -0.23
N GLU A 80 3.33 -26.94 -0.11
CA GLU A 80 4.31 -27.18 -1.19
C GLU A 80 4.41 -28.64 -1.65
N ASN A 81 3.97 -29.59 -0.83
CA ASN A 81 4.05 -31.03 -1.09
C ASN A 81 2.72 -31.77 -0.92
N CYS A 82 1.58 -31.11 -1.10
CA CYS A 82 0.26 -31.71 -0.89
C CYS A 82 0.02 -33.00 -1.69
N ASP A 83 0.49 -33.04 -2.94
CA ASP A 83 0.31 -34.20 -3.83
C ASP A 83 1.07 -35.45 -3.36
N ASN A 84 2.02 -35.30 -2.42
CA ASN A 84 2.85 -36.38 -1.90
C ASN A 84 2.52 -36.77 -0.45
N TYR A 85 1.50 -36.17 0.17
CA TYR A 85 1.07 -36.55 1.51
C TYR A 85 0.22 -37.81 1.49
N ASN A 86 0.88 -38.97 1.63
CA ASN A 86 0.22 -40.28 1.73
C ASN A 86 0.68 -41.05 2.99
N PRO A 87 0.29 -40.61 4.21
CA PRO A 87 0.71 -41.24 5.44
C PRO A 87 0.01 -42.59 5.65
N LYS A 88 0.67 -43.49 6.37
CA LYS A 88 0.12 -44.80 6.75
C LYS A 88 0.23 -44.97 8.26
N VAL A 89 -0.74 -45.66 8.83
CA VAL A 89 -0.78 -46.03 10.25
C VAL A 89 -1.21 -47.49 10.35
N GLU A 90 -0.62 -48.22 11.28
CA GLU A 90 -0.95 -49.62 11.54
C GLU A 90 -2.32 -49.74 12.23
N GLU A 91 -3.05 -50.82 11.98
CA GLU A 91 -4.39 -51.04 12.54
C GLU A 91 -4.39 -51.17 14.07
N ASN A 92 -3.27 -51.61 14.64
CA ASN A 92 -3.06 -51.83 16.06
C ASN A 92 -2.32 -50.68 16.76
N ALA A 93 -2.22 -49.51 16.11
CA ALA A 93 -1.56 -48.35 16.68
C ALA A 93 -2.29 -47.86 17.95
N ASP A 94 -1.50 -47.55 18.99
CA ASP A 94 -2.03 -47.08 20.26
C ASP A 94 -2.69 -45.69 20.14
N PRO A 95 -3.67 -45.35 20.99
CA PRO A 95 -4.26 -44.02 21.04
C PRO A 95 -3.20 -42.93 21.25
N GLY A 96 -3.21 -41.93 20.36
CA GLY A 96 -2.25 -40.82 20.38
C GLY A 96 -1.03 -41.01 19.47
N THR A 97 -0.98 -42.08 18.67
CA THR A 97 0.06 -42.27 17.65
C THR A 97 0.07 -41.12 16.66
N PHE A 98 1.23 -40.46 16.53
CA PHE A 98 1.46 -39.39 15.55
C PHE A 98 1.56 -39.97 14.14
N VAL A 99 0.84 -39.38 13.18
CA VAL A 99 0.72 -39.90 11.81
C VAL A 99 1.50 -39.04 10.81
N ILE A 100 1.21 -37.74 10.77
CA ILE A 100 1.91 -36.79 9.90
C ILE A 100 1.76 -35.38 10.48
N ARG A 101 2.72 -34.51 10.18
CA ARG A 101 2.58 -33.06 10.28
C ARG A 101 2.61 -32.49 8.87
N VAL A 102 1.58 -31.73 8.52
CA VAL A 102 1.55 -30.95 7.29
C VAL A 102 1.98 -29.52 7.59
N GLU A 103 2.63 -28.89 6.62
CA GLU A 103 3.10 -27.52 6.71
C GLU A 103 2.60 -26.76 5.47
N ALA A 104 2.04 -25.58 5.70
CA ALA A 104 1.64 -24.65 4.66
C ALA A 104 2.45 -23.38 4.83
N THR A 105 2.94 -22.84 3.72
CA THR A 105 3.64 -21.56 3.66
C THR A 105 2.72 -20.52 3.05
N ASP A 106 2.63 -19.38 3.71
CA ASP A 106 1.95 -18.18 3.22
C ASP A 106 3.05 -17.17 2.86
N GLN A 107 2.93 -16.53 1.70
CA GLN A 107 3.91 -15.55 1.23
C GLN A 107 3.58 -14.13 1.70
N ASP A 108 2.43 -13.93 2.33
CA ASP A 108 2.04 -12.66 2.96
C ASP A 108 2.90 -12.38 4.19
N LYS A 109 3.09 -11.10 4.52
CA LYS A 109 3.84 -10.70 5.71
C LYS A 109 2.92 -10.82 6.93
N GLY A 110 3.21 -11.78 7.82
CA GLY A 110 2.45 -12.03 9.05
C GLY A 110 3.32 -12.34 10.26
#